data_AF-A0A1I1ENY6-F1
#
_entry.id   AF-A0A1I1ENY6-F1
#
_cell.length_a   1.000
_cell.length_b   1.000
_cell.length_c   1.000
_cell.angle_alpha   90.00
_cell.angle_beta   90.00
_cell.angle_gamma   90.00
#
_symmetry.space_group_name_H-M   'P 1'
#
loop_
_entity.id
_entity.type
_entity.pdbx_description
1 polymer ?
#
loop_
_entity_poly.entity_id
_entity_poly.type
_entity_poly.pdbx_seq_one_letter_code
_entity_poly.pdbx_strand_id
1 'polypeptide(L)'
;MGEQIEFPKNFNMYMSQVMEHLRQGSVVEAIDFMKKAYTIEDEDSLNVLLVSSLLQAGEYKEALQFADEKKRFYTSDEKRLLIYVEVLLENNQILQAEKHIKNKLKSQAAKYTDSWDRLDSQLTEIKKVQEDNKRKEEESIVRQLYSLASLNTLEQFAAMKGLYTLPNDRLKQLAPQLLVNPYVHPLVRATLFSLLAEREVDGTYQYLWFDKIKDVKPKDTLPVEQNPTGKLLADELDDRLFQNPSLYQLAKNEVDTLLLMLYPFEDKVIIPGEEKAWLSSILMTIDPTFEAGKRKENEKFGHILRWVEKIHSELLRFE
;
A
#
# COMPACT_ATOMS: atom_id res chain seq x y z
N MET A 1 30.27 -13.07 -55.74
CA MET A 1 29.44 -12.73 -54.56
C MET A 1 28.96 -11.32 -54.80
N GLY A 2 27.68 -11.16 -55.12
CA GLY A 2 27.11 -9.83 -55.36
C GLY A 2 27.00 -9.12 -54.02
N GLU A 3 27.69 -8.00 -53.87
CA GLU A 3 27.46 -7.11 -52.74
C GLU A 3 26.00 -6.68 -52.78
N GLN A 4 25.29 -6.99 -51.69
CA GLN A 4 23.92 -6.58 -51.48
C GLN A 4 23.95 -5.06 -51.26
N ILE A 5 23.67 -4.30 -52.31
CA ILE A 5 23.57 -2.84 -52.25
C ILE A 5 22.36 -2.52 -51.35
N GLU A 6 22.61 -2.15 -50.10
CA GLU A 6 21.57 -1.55 -49.25
C GLU A 6 21.16 -0.22 -49.90
N PHE A 7 19.97 -0.21 -50.52
CA PHE A 7 19.37 1.00 -51.07
C PHE A 7 19.24 2.05 -49.95
N PRO A 8 19.50 3.34 -50.23
CA PRO A 8 19.38 4.38 -49.22
C PRO A 8 17.95 4.38 -48.67
N LYS A 9 17.83 4.17 -47.36
CA LYS A 9 16.58 4.23 -46.58
C LYS A 9 15.93 5.59 -46.83
N ASN A 10 15.03 5.66 -47.80
CA ASN A 10 14.45 6.93 -48.24
C ASN A 10 13.12 7.14 -47.52
N PHE A 11 13.04 8.20 -46.72
CA PHE A 11 11.83 8.63 -46.02
C PHE A 11 10.59 8.60 -46.93
N ASN A 12 10.72 9.11 -48.17
CA ASN A 12 9.63 9.13 -49.16
C ASN A 12 9.14 7.74 -49.56
N MET A 13 10.02 6.74 -49.59
CA MET A 13 9.65 5.36 -49.89
C MET A 13 8.80 4.80 -48.75
N TYR A 14 9.23 4.99 -47.49
CA TYR A 14 8.45 4.53 -46.34
C TYR A 14 7.12 5.26 -46.24
N MET A 15 7.07 6.57 -46.47
CA MET A 15 5.81 7.32 -46.50
C MET A 15 4.87 6.85 -47.61
N SER A 16 5.39 6.43 -48.77
CA SER A 16 4.56 5.82 -49.83
C SER A 16 3.94 4.50 -49.38
N GLN A 17 4.70 3.66 -48.67
CA GLN A 17 4.20 2.39 -48.11
C GLN A 17 3.16 2.63 -47.01
N VAL A 18 3.40 3.62 -46.13
CA VAL A 18 2.44 4.04 -45.11
C VAL A 18 1.09 4.37 -45.74
N MET A 19 1.08 5.22 -46.78
CA MET A 19 -0.16 5.62 -47.45
C MET A 19 -0.86 4.46 -48.14
N GLU A 20 -0.12 3.52 -48.71
CA GLU A 20 -0.70 2.31 -49.32
C GLU A 20 -1.38 1.43 -48.27
N HIS A 21 -0.69 1.12 -47.18
CA HIS A 21 -1.22 0.28 -46.11
C HIS A 21 -2.42 0.93 -45.40
N LEU A 22 -2.38 2.25 -45.15
CA LEU A 22 -3.53 2.97 -44.61
C LEU A 22 -4.75 2.92 -45.54
N ARG A 23 -4.55 3.04 -46.87
CA ARG A 23 -5.64 2.90 -47.86
C ARG A 23 -6.26 1.51 -47.87
N GLN A 24 -5.45 0.48 -47.63
CA GLN A 24 -5.88 -0.91 -47.57
C GLN A 24 -6.50 -1.30 -46.20
N GLY A 25 -6.46 -0.41 -45.21
CA GLY A 25 -6.91 -0.68 -43.84
C GLY A 25 -5.91 -1.50 -43.00
N SER A 26 -4.71 -1.74 -43.52
CA SER A 26 -3.60 -2.44 -42.87
C SER A 26 -2.84 -1.50 -41.92
N VAL A 27 -3.47 -1.13 -40.80
CA VAL A 27 -2.93 -0.13 -39.86
C VAL A 27 -1.64 -0.59 -39.19
N VAL A 28 -1.53 -1.88 -38.85
CA VAL A 28 -0.35 -2.44 -38.15
C VAL A 28 0.89 -2.38 -39.05
N GLU A 29 0.76 -2.77 -40.32
CA GLU A 29 1.84 -2.70 -41.30
C GLU A 29 2.24 -1.25 -41.60
N ALA A 30 1.28 -0.33 -41.61
CA ALA A 30 1.56 1.08 -41.75
C ALA A 30 2.41 1.61 -40.58
N ILE A 31 2.12 1.20 -39.34
CA ILE A 31 2.88 1.59 -38.13
C ILE A 31 4.36 1.21 -38.26
N ASP A 32 4.67 0.00 -38.74
CA ASP A 32 6.05 -0.44 -38.92
C ASP A 32 6.82 0.45 -39.90
N PHE A 33 6.18 0.86 -41.00
CA PHE A 33 6.77 1.79 -41.95
C PHE A 33 6.87 3.21 -41.39
N MET A 34 5.90 3.66 -40.60
CA MET A 34 5.96 4.96 -39.91
C MET A 34 7.13 5.01 -38.93
N LYS A 35 7.35 3.96 -38.12
CA LYS A 35 8.50 3.88 -37.21
C LYS A 35 9.82 3.97 -37.96
N LYS A 36 9.96 3.24 -39.08
CA LYS A 36 11.14 3.31 -39.95
C LYS A 36 11.33 4.72 -40.52
N ALA A 37 10.27 5.36 -41.01
CA ALA A 37 10.32 6.74 -41.49
C ALA A 37 10.74 7.72 -40.38
N TYR A 38 10.20 7.54 -39.18
CA TYR A 38 10.44 8.40 -38.01
C TYR A 38 11.88 8.31 -37.50
N THR A 39 12.56 7.17 -37.68
CA THR A 39 14.00 7.05 -37.40
C THR A 39 14.89 7.84 -38.38
N ILE A 40 14.36 8.22 -39.55
CA ILE A 40 15.08 9.01 -40.55
C ILE A 40 14.79 10.50 -40.34
N GLU A 41 13.50 10.85 -40.22
CA GLU A 41 13.07 12.22 -40.03
C GLU A 41 12.10 12.32 -38.85
N ASP A 42 12.49 13.08 -37.83
CA ASP A 42 11.71 13.38 -36.63
C ASP A 42 10.63 14.44 -36.91
N GLU A 43 9.73 14.15 -37.86
CA GLU A 43 8.68 15.08 -38.27
C GLU A 43 7.48 15.08 -37.30
N ASP A 44 7.01 16.26 -36.93
CA ASP A 44 5.84 16.43 -36.04
C ASP A 44 4.55 15.86 -36.64
N SER A 45 4.36 15.98 -37.95
CA SER A 45 3.18 15.47 -38.65
C SER A 45 3.16 13.94 -38.67
N LEU A 46 4.32 13.33 -38.91
CA LEU A 46 4.52 11.88 -38.84
C LEU A 46 4.30 11.35 -37.41
N ASN A 47 4.79 12.06 -36.39
CA ASN A 47 4.55 11.68 -34.99
C ASN A 47 3.05 11.60 -34.67
N VAL A 48 2.24 12.60 -35.09
CA VAL A 48 0.79 12.59 -34.86
C VAL A 48 0.12 11.43 -35.58
N LEU A 49 0.53 11.16 -36.82
CA LEU A 49 0.00 10.03 -37.59
C LEU A 49 0.36 8.69 -36.93
N LEU A 50 1.60 8.54 -36.47
CA LEU A 50 2.09 7.36 -35.76
C LEU A 50 1.32 7.14 -34.44
N VAL A 51 1.23 8.15 -33.58
CA VAL A 51 0.49 8.07 -32.30
C VAL A 51 -0.98 7.74 -32.53
N SER A 52 -1.62 8.37 -33.52
CA SER A 52 -3.03 8.10 -33.85
C SER A 52 -3.23 6.67 -34.36
N SER A 53 -2.28 6.16 -35.16
CA SER A 53 -2.34 4.78 -35.66
C SER A 53 -2.10 3.76 -34.55
N LEU A 54 -1.15 4.03 -33.64
CA LEU A 54 -0.90 3.21 -32.45
C LEU A 54 -2.13 3.15 -31.54
N LEU A 55 -2.80 4.29 -31.31
CA LEU A 55 -4.09 4.33 -30.60
C LEU A 55 -5.14 3.41 -31.25
N GLN A 56 -5.31 3.52 -32.57
CA GLN A 56 -6.27 2.71 -33.31
C GLN A 56 -5.94 1.21 -33.26
N ALA A 57 -4.64 0.87 -33.27
CA ALA A 57 -4.16 -0.50 -33.16
C ALA A 57 -4.22 -1.08 -31.73
N GLY A 58 -4.54 -0.27 -30.73
CA GLY A 58 -4.54 -0.69 -29.31
C GLY A 58 -3.15 -0.70 -28.66
N GLU A 59 -2.13 -0.17 -29.33
CA GLU A 59 -0.74 -0.12 -28.87
C GLU A 59 -0.51 1.11 -27.96
N TYR A 60 -1.30 1.20 -26.89
CA TYR A 60 -1.42 2.41 -26.07
C TYR A 60 -0.12 2.84 -25.39
N LYS A 61 0.66 1.88 -24.87
CA LYS A 61 1.93 2.19 -24.17
C LYS A 61 2.95 2.85 -25.10
N GLU A 62 3.03 2.36 -26.33
CA GLU A 62 3.93 2.90 -27.33
C GLU A 62 3.40 4.24 -27.86
N ALA A 63 2.08 4.38 -28.04
CA ALA A 63 1.45 5.68 -28.34
C ALA A 63 1.81 6.74 -27.30
N LEU A 64 1.80 6.39 -26.01
CA LEU A 64 2.19 7.30 -24.93
C LEU A 64 3.66 7.69 -25.00
N GLN A 65 4.55 6.73 -25.26
CA GLN A 65 5.98 7.01 -25.41
C GLN A 65 6.23 8.06 -26.50
N PHE A 66 5.73 7.84 -27.72
CA PHE A 66 5.91 8.77 -28.83
C PHE A 66 5.21 10.12 -28.62
N ALA A 67 4.08 10.14 -27.90
CA ALA A 67 3.38 11.38 -27.61
C ALA A 67 4.09 12.22 -26.53
N ASP A 68 4.67 11.58 -25.51
CA ASP A 68 5.42 12.25 -24.44
C ASP A 68 6.74 12.85 -24.94
N GLU A 69 7.41 12.21 -25.91
CA GLU A 69 8.58 12.78 -26.61
C GLU A 69 8.28 14.19 -27.15
N LYS A 70 7.05 14.40 -27.65
CA LYS A 70 6.60 15.66 -28.24
C LYS A 70 5.50 16.36 -27.42
N LYS A 71 5.49 16.21 -26.10
CA LYS A 71 4.43 16.74 -25.22
C LYS A 71 4.08 18.22 -25.44
N ARG A 72 5.09 19.09 -25.65
CA ARG A 72 4.87 20.52 -25.94
C ARG A 72 4.14 20.74 -27.27
N PHE A 73 4.46 19.93 -28.27
CA PHE A 73 3.80 19.98 -29.57
C PHE A 73 2.31 19.57 -29.44
N TYR A 74 2.00 18.51 -28.71
CA TYR A 74 0.61 18.10 -28.46
C TYR A 74 -0.18 19.14 -27.65
N THR A 75 0.41 19.69 -26.60
CA THR A 75 -0.29 20.60 -25.67
C THR A 75 -0.48 22.02 -26.19
N SER A 76 0.18 22.38 -27.29
CA SER A 76 0.11 23.73 -27.89
C SER A 76 -1.07 23.94 -28.83
N ASP A 77 -1.72 22.87 -29.31
CA ASP A 77 -2.91 22.93 -30.16
C ASP A 77 -4.03 22.07 -29.59
N GLU A 78 -5.26 22.53 -29.75
CA GLU A 78 -6.41 21.85 -29.14
C GLU A 78 -6.71 20.50 -29.79
N LYS A 79 -6.58 20.35 -31.12
CA LYS A 79 -6.83 19.05 -31.78
C LYS A 79 -5.80 18.02 -31.36
N ARG A 80 -4.53 18.42 -31.30
CA ARG A 80 -3.47 17.51 -30.85
C ARG A 80 -3.63 17.18 -29.37
N LEU A 81 -4.03 18.14 -28.55
CA LEU A 81 -4.27 17.89 -27.14
C LEU A 81 -5.38 16.84 -26.92
N LEU A 82 -6.43 16.82 -27.75
CA LEU A 82 -7.46 15.76 -27.69
C LEU A 82 -6.85 14.37 -27.87
N ILE A 83 -5.99 14.19 -28.88
CA ILE A 83 -5.29 12.92 -29.13
C ILE A 83 -4.45 12.55 -27.92
N TYR A 84 -3.68 13.49 -27.39
CA TYR A 84 -2.84 13.24 -26.21
C TYR A 84 -3.66 12.85 -24.98
N VAL A 85 -4.81 13.49 -24.75
CA VAL A 85 -5.70 13.15 -23.63
C VAL A 85 -6.30 11.76 -23.82
N GLU A 86 -6.66 11.37 -25.04
CA GLU A 86 -7.11 10.01 -25.34
C GLU A 86 -6.02 8.98 -25.02
N VAL A 87 -4.77 9.22 -25.46
CA VAL A 87 -3.61 8.38 -25.08
C VAL A 87 -3.44 8.29 -23.56
N LEU A 88 -3.60 9.40 -22.84
CA LEU A 88 -3.53 9.40 -21.38
C LEU A 88 -4.62 8.54 -20.75
N LEU A 89 -5.86 8.60 -21.23
CA LEU A 89 -6.97 7.79 -20.71
C LEU A 89 -6.73 6.29 -20.94
N GLU A 90 -6.34 5.90 -22.16
CA GLU A 90 -6.06 4.49 -22.50
C GLU A 90 -4.87 3.91 -21.72
N ASN A 91 -3.94 4.77 -21.28
CA ASN A 91 -2.82 4.38 -20.42
C ASN A 91 -3.07 4.58 -18.92
N ASN A 92 -4.33 4.74 -18.53
CA ASN A 92 -4.76 4.94 -17.14
C ASN A 92 -4.05 6.12 -16.42
N GLN A 93 -3.62 7.13 -17.18
CA GLN A 93 -3.02 8.37 -16.67
C GLN A 93 -4.09 9.37 -16.24
N ILE A 94 -5.00 8.92 -15.37
CA ILE A 94 -6.27 9.58 -15.04
C ILE A 94 -6.09 11.02 -14.54
N LEU A 95 -5.13 11.25 -13.64
CA LEU A 95 -4.89 12.59 -13.09
C LEU A 95 -4.40 13.59 -14.14
N GLN A 96 -3.57 13.14 -15.09
CA GLN A 96 -3.08 14.00 -16.16
C GLN A 96 -4.19 14.32 -17.15
N ALA A 97 -4.97 13.31 -17.56
CA ALA A 97 -6.11 13.49 -18.45
C ALA A 97 -7.15 14.44 -17.84
N GLU A 98 -7.53 14.21 -16.57
CA GLU A 98 -8.46 15.06 -15.84
C GLU A 98 -8.02 16.52 -15.78
N LYS A 99 -6.73 16.78 -15.54
CA LYS A 99 -6.20 18.14 -15.52
C LYS A 99 -6.41 18.85 -16.85
N HIS A 100 -6.13 18.17 -17.97
CA HIS A 100 -6.32 18.75 -19.30
C HIS A 100 -7.79 18.98 -19.64
N ILE A 101 -8.65 17.99 -19.37
CA ILE A 101 -10.10 18.06 -19.61
C ILE A 101 -10.71 19.23 -18.81
N LYS A 102 -10.48 19.29 -17.49
CA LYS A 102 -11.00 20.36 -16.63
C LYS A 102 -10.51 21.74 -17.05
N ASN A 103 -9.23 21.87 -17.43
CA ASN A 103 -8.69 23.15 -17.88
C ASN A 103 -9.35 23.62 -19.18
N LYS A 104 -9.71 22.69 -20.08
CA LYS A 104 -10.36 23.03 -21.34
C LYS A 104 -11.84 23.32 -21.19
N LEU A 105 -12.59 22.51 -20.44
CA LEU A 105 -14.02 22.75 -20.18
C LEU A 105 -14.28 24.05 -19.41
N LYS A 106 -13.32 24.55 -18.61
CA LYS A 106 -13.42 25.87 -17.96
C LYS A 106 -13.15 27.05 -18.89
N SER A 107 -12.57 26.83 -20.06
CA SER A 107 -12.23 27.89 -21.02
C SER A 107 -13.44 28.18 -21.92
N GLN A 108 -13.89 29.44 -21.98
CA GLN A 108 -14.98 29.88 -22.87
C GLN A 108 -14.66 29.78 -24.37
N ALA A 109 -13.42 29.42 -24.75
CA ALA A 109 -12.93 29.39 -26.12
C ALA A 109 -12.65 27.98 -26.67
N ALA A 110 -13.19 26.92 -26.06
CA ALA A 110 -13.03 25.55 -26.55
C ALA A 110 -13.68 25.38 -27.94
N LYS A 111 -12.91 24.91 -28.92
CA LYS A 111 -13.40 24.72 -30.30
C LYS A 111 -14.03 23.35 -30.54
N TYR A 112 -13.67 22.36 -29.74
CA TYR A 112 -14.08 20.97 -29.90
C TYR A 112 -14.86 20.45 -28.69
N THR A 113 -15.89 21.20 -28.28
CA THR A 113 -16.68 20.91 -27.06
C THR A 113 -17.19 19.47 -27.02
N ASP A 114 -17.79 18.98 -28.11
CA ASP A 114 -18.31 17.60 -28.19
C ASP A 114 -17.23 16.54 -27.92
N SER A 115 -16.00 16.75 -28.44
CA SER A 115 -14.87 15.85 -28.19
C SER A 115 -14.42 15.88 -26.74
N TRP A 116 -14.42 17.07 -26.11
CA TRP A 116 -14.08 17.22 -24.70
C TRP A 116 -15.13 16.58 -23.79
N ASP A 117 -16.42 16.75 -24.09
CA ASP A 117 -17.53 16.14 -23.36
C ASP A 117 -17.49 14.60 -23.45
N ARG A 118 -17.11 14.07 -24.63
CA ARG A 118 -16.86 12.63 -24.80
C ARG A 118 -15.73 12.12 -23.90
N LEU A 119 -14.59 12.83 -23.89
CA LEU A 119 -13.44 12.45 -23.05
C LEU A 119 -13.75 12.58 -21.55
N ASP A 120 -14.54 13.58 -21.15
CA ASP A 120 -14.99 13.74 -19.76
C ASP A 120 -15.95 12.62 -19.34
N SER A 121 -16.83 12.19 -20.25
CA SER A 121 -17.72 11.04 -20.04
C SER A 121 -16.91 9.75 -19.88
N GLN A 122 -15.92 9.50 -20.75
CA GLN A 122 -15.02 8.35 -20.65
C GLN A 122 -14.21 8.38 -19.34
N LEU A 123 -13.66 9.53 -18.96
CA LEU A 123 -12.96 9.73 -17.69
C LEU A 123 -13.86 9.38 -16.50
N THR A 124 -15.12 9.84 -16.54
CA THR A 124 -16.10 9.58 -15.48
C THR A 124 -16.42 8.09 -15.36
N GLU A 125 -16.58 7.39 -16.48
CA GLU A 125 -16.80 5.95 -16.50
C GLU A 125 -15.60 5.18 -15.94
N ILE A 126 -14.38 5.51 -16.36
CA ILE A 126 -13.16 4.87 -15.85
C ILE A 126 -13.04 5.06 -14.34
N LYS A 127 -13.27 6.29 -13.84
CA LYS A 127 -13.23 6.58 -12.40
C LYS A 127 -14.27 5.80 -11.62
N LYS A 128 -15.49 5.69 -12.16
CA LYS A 128 -16.56 4.91 -11.55
C LYS A 128 -16.19 3.43 -11.44
N VAL A 129 -15.62 2.84 -12.51
CA VAL A 129 -15.15 1.45 -12.50
C VAL A 129 -14.04 1.24 -11.47
N GLN A 130 -13.09 2.18 -11.37
CA GLN A 130 -12.02 2.13 -10.37
C GLN A 130 -12.57 2.20 -8.94
N GLU A 131 -13.50 3.11 -8.69
CA GLU A 131 -14.15 3.25 -7.38
C GLU A 131 -14.97 2.01 -7.02
N ASP A 132 -15.73 1.45 -7.97
CA ASP A 132 -16.49 0.22 -7.77
C ASP A 132 -15.57 -0.98 -7.48
N ASN A 133 -14.43 -1.09 -8.17
CA ASN A 133 -13.44 -2.14 -7.91
C ASN A 133 -12.79 -1.98 -6.55
N LYS A 134 -12.41 -0.76 -6.17
CA LYS A 134 -11.88 -0.45 -4.84
C LYS A 134 -12.89 -0.82 -3.76
N ARG A 135 -14.17 -0.46 -3.93
CA ARG A 135 -15.23 -0.81 -2.99
C ARG A 135 -15.39 -2.32 -2.83
N LYS A 136 -15.35 -3.08 -3.93
CA LYS A 136 -15.42 -4.55 -3.89
C LYS A 136 -14.23 -5.17 -3.15
N GLU A 137 -13.02 -4.64 -3.36
CA GLU A 137 -11.82 -5.07 -2.67
C GLU A 137 -11.93 -4.81 -1.17
N GLU A 138 -12.32 -3.58 -0.77
CA GLU A 138 -12.58 -3.23 0.64
C GLU A 138 -13.62 -4.16 1.26
N GLU A 139 -14.73 -4.44 0.58
CA GLU A 139 -15.77 -5.36 1.05
C GLU A 139 -15.27 -6.81 1.18
N SER A 140 -14.34 -7.23 0.33
CA SER A 140 -13.68 -8.55 0.45
C SER A 140 -12.84 -8.61 1.72
N ILE A 141 -12.01 -7.60 1.97
CA ILE A 141 -11.17 -7.51 3.16
C ILE A 141 -12.05 -7.48 4.42
N VAL A 142 -13.08 -6.64 4.44
CA VAL A 142 -14.02 -6.54 5.57
C VAL A 142 -14.68 -7.88 5.88
N ARG A 143 -15.13 -8.63 4.86
CA ARG A 143 -15.71 -9.96 5.05
C ARG A 143 -14.69 -10.95 5.63
N GLN A 144 -13.47 -10.93 5.14
CA GLN A 144 -12.40 -11.77 5.67
C GLN A 144 -12.11 -11.44 7.14
N LEU A 145 -12.07 -10.16 7.50
CA LEU A 145 -11.83 -9.72 8.88
C LEU A 145 -12.98 -10.11 9.82
N TYR A 146 -14.24 -10.06 9.37
CA TYR A 146 -15.36 -10.59 10.18
C TYR A 146 -15.27 -12.10 10.43
N SER A 147 -14.59 -12.84 9.55
CA SER A 147 -14.41 -14.29 9.70
C SER A 147 -13.25 -14.71 10.63
N LEU A 148 -12.47 -13.75 11.17
CA LEU A 148 -11.26 -14.04 11.97
C LEU A 148 -11.48 -15.08 13.07
N ALA A 149 -12.58 -14.98 13.81
CA ALA A 149 -12.92 -15.89 14.91
C ALA A 149 -13.08 -17.37 14.50
N SER A 150 -13.26 -17.63 13.20
CA SER A 150 -13.38 -18.99 12.64
C SER A 150 -12.08 -19.51 12.01
N LEU A 151 -11.03 -18.68 11.95
CA LEU A 151 -9.75 -18.98 11.34
C LEU A 151 -8.73 -19.42 12.39
N ASN A 152 -7.75 -20.22 11.97
CA ASN A 152 -6.59 -20.51 12.81
C ASN A 152 -5.66 -19.29 12.94
N THR A 153 -4.75 -19.32 13.91
CA THR A 153 -3.88 -18.18 14.24
C THR A 153 -3.09 -17.65 13.04
N LEU A 154 -2.50 -18.54 12.23
CA LEU A 154 -1.72 -18.14 11.05
C LEU A 154 -2.60 -17.43 10.01
N GLU A 155 -3.81 -17.96 9.78
CA GLU A 155 -4.80 -17.37 8.87
C GLU A 155 -5.30 -16.02 9.37
N GLN A 156 -5.49 -15.86 10.69
CA GLN A 156 -5.86 -14.57 11.28
C GLN A 156 -4.79 -13.50 10.98
N PHE A 157 -3.51 -13.81 11.20
CA PHE A 157 -2.42 -12.89 10.86
C PHE A 157 -2.33 -12.61 9.36
N ALA A 158 -2.56 -13.61 8.50
CA ALA A 158 -2.57 -13.41 7.06
C ALA A 158 -3.68 -12.45 6.60
N ALA A 159 -4.88 -12.56 7.19
CA ALA A 159 -6.02 -11.69 6.90
C ALA A 159 -5.76 -10.23 7.29
N MET A 160 -4.93 -9.97 8.30
CA MET A 160 -4.62 -8.63 8.77
C MET A 160 -3.81 -7.79 7.78
N LYS A 161 -3.19 -8.39 6.74
CA LYS A 161 -2.43 -7.65 5.71
C LYS A 161 -3.29 -6.60 4.99
N GLY A 162 -4.57 -6.90 4.75
CA GLY A 162 -5.49 -5.98 4.11
C GLY A 162 -5.97 -4.84 5.02
N LEU A 163 -5.73 -4.93 6.34
CA LEU A 163 -6.27 -3.95 7.29
C LEU A 163 -5.79 -2.53 7.01
N TYR A 164 -4.51 -2.37 6.66
CA TYR A 164 -3.89 -1.06 6.42
C TYR A 164 -4.42 -0.36 5.16
N THR A 165 -5.07 -1.06 4.24
CA THR A 165 -5.65 -0.44 3.03
C THR A 165 -7.07 0.10 3.26
N LEU A 166 -7.74 -0.34 4.34
CA LEU A 166 -9.11 0.08 4.63
C LEU A 166 -9.18 1.55 5.07
N PRO A 167 -10.22 2.30 4.68
CA PRO A 167 -10.47 3.63 5.21
C PRO A 167 -11.00 3.58 6.64
N ASN A 168 -10.89 4.70 7.37
CA ASN A 168 -11.25 4.79 8.79
C ASN A 168 -12.70 4.39 9.07
N ASP A 169 -13.64 4.68 8.18
CA ASP A 169 -15.05 4.32 8.36
C ASP A 169 -15.25 2.80 8.41
N ARG A 170 -14.48 2.03 7.63
CA ARG A 170 -14.51 0.57 7.66
C ARG A 170 -13.84 0.03 8.93
N LEU A 171 -12.73 0.63 9.36
CA LEU A 171 -12.07 0.25 10.62
C LEU A 171 -12.99 0.47 11.84
N LYS A 172 -13.69 1.63 11.89
CA LYS A 172 -14.69 1.95 12.91
C LYS A 172 -15.84 0.94 12.93
N GLN A 173 -16.23 0.41 11.77
CA GLN A 173 -17.28 -0.60 11.66
C GLN A 173 -16.82 -1.96 12.24
N LEU A 174 -15.56 -2.34 12.00
CA LEU A 174 -14.98 -3.61 12.43
C LEU A 174 -14.66 -3.64 13.93
N ALA A 175 -14.13 -2.52 14.46
CA ALA A 175 -13.54 -2.45 15.79
C ALA A 175 -14.47 -2.94 16.93
N PRO A 176 -15.75 -2.55 17.01
CA PRO A 176 -16.62 -2.97 18.12
C PRO A 176 -16.82 -4.49 18.21
N GLN A 177 -16.70 -5.22 17.09
CA GLN A 177 -16.87 -6.67 17.07
C GLN A 177 -15.54 -7.38 17.31
N LEU A 178 -14.47 -6.95 16.65
CA LEU A 178 -13.19 -7.65 16.71
C LEU A 178 -12.44 -7.40 18.03
N LEU A 179 -12.52 -6.19 18.58
CA LEU A 179 -11.78 -5.83 19.80
C LEU A 179 -12.30 -6.53 21.07
N VAL A 180 -13.52 -7.08 21.04
CA VAL A 180 -14.10 -7.79 22.19
C VAL A 180 -14.24 -9.30 21.97
N ASN A 181 -13.91 -9.80 20.77
CA ASN A 181 -14.16 -11.20 20.43
C ASN A 181 -13.06 -12.11 21.04
N PRO A 182 -13.42 -13.07 21.92
CA PRO A 182 -12.45 -13.93 22.59
C PRO A 182 -11.76 -14.93 21.67
N TYR A 183 -12.30 -15.20 20.48
CA TYR A 183 -11.71 -16.10 19.48
C TYR A 183 -10.78 -15.38 18.50
N VAL A 184 -10.73 -14.05 18.54
CA VAL A 184 -9.73 -13.26 17.82
C VAL A 184 -8.46 -13.22 18.65
N HIS A 185 -7.33 -13.55 18.05
CA HIS A 185 -6.04 -13.60 18.72
C HIS A 185 -5.73 -12.23 19.39
N PRO A 186 -5.22 -12.19 20.64
CA PRO A 186 -4.98 -10.92 21.34
C PRO A 186 -4.07 -9.96 20.56
N LEU A 187 -3.00 -10.48 19.95
CA LEU A 187 -2.14 -9.67 19.07
C LEU A 187 -2.88 -9.07 17.86
N VAL A 188 -3.86 -9.79 17.30
CA VAL A 188 -4.68 -9.27 16.20
C VAL A 188 -5.56 -8.11 16.67
N ARG A 189 -6.14 -8.23 17.89
CA ARG A 189 -6.89 -7.13 18.52
C ARG A 189 -5.99 -5.93 18.80
N ALA A 190 -4.78 -6.17 19.32
CA ALA A 190 -3.79 -5.13 19.58
C ALA A 190 -3.36 -4.41 18.30
N THR A 191 -3.09 -5.14 17.21
CA THR A 191 -2.74 -4.55 15.91
C THR A 191 -3.88 -3.67 15.37
N LEU A 192 -5.13 -4.14 15.43
CA LEU A 192 -6.28 -3.33 15.03
C LEU A 192 -6.38 -2.06 15.88
N PHE A 193 -6.24 -2.19 17.20
CA PHE A 193 -6.33 -1.03 18.10
C PHE A 193 -5.16 -0.05 17.88
N SER A 194 -3.93 -0.54 17.65
CA SER A 194 -2.76 0.30 17.37
C SER A 194 -2.95 1.09 16.07
N LEU A 195 -3.50 0.47 15.02
CA LEU A 195 -3.82 1.17 13.78
C LEU A 195 -4.89 2.26 13.98
N LEU A 196 -5.90 2.01 14.82
CA LEU A 196 -6.90 3.04 15.16
C LEU A 196 -6.24 4.21 15.90
N ALA A 197 -5.28 3.94 16.78
CA ALA A 197 -4.54 4.96 17.53
C ALA A 197 -3.60 5.77 16.60
N GLU A 198 -2.84 5.10 15.73
CA GLU A 198 -2.00 5.72 14.71
C GLU A 198 -2.78 6.68 13.80
N ARG A 199 -4.03 6.33 13.49
CA ARG A 199 -4.92 7.14 12.66
C ARG A 199 -5.78 8.12 13.45
N GLU A 200 -5.51 8.27 14.75
CA GLU A 200 -6.20 9.18 15.67
C GLU A 200 -7.73 9.03 15.61
N VAL A 201 -8.21 7.79 15.46
CA VAL A 201 -9.63 7.52 15.26
C VAL A 201 -10.41 7.89 16.52
N ASP A 202 -11.31 8.85 16.36
CA ASP A 202 -12.20 9.29 17.43
C ASP A 202 -13.25 8.21 17.78
N GLY A 203 -13.63 8.18 19.06
CA GLY A 203 -14.59 7.22 19.60
C GLY A 203 -14.07 6.46 20.83
N THR A 204 -15.01 5.87 21.57
CA THR A 204 -14.72 4.95 22.68
C THR A 204 -15.12 3.54 22.25
N TYR A 205 -14.22 2.58 22.45
CA TYR A 205 -14.42 1.19 22.09
C TYR A 205 -14.27 0.31 23.32
N GLN A 206 -15.02 -0.78 23.34
CA GLN A 206 -14.78 -1.86 24.28
C GLN A 206 -13.63 -2.74 23.76
N TYR A 207 -12.73 -3.12 24.66
CA TYR A 207 -11.55 -3.90 24.34
C TYR A 207 -11.39 -5.05 25.34
N LEU A 208 -11.37 -6.27 24.82
CA LEU A 208 -11.11 -7.48 25.59
C LEU A 208 -9.60 -7.61 25.83
N TRP A 209 -9.21 -7.21 27.04
CA TRP A 209 -7.85 -7.32 27.54
C TRP A 209 -7.77 -8.50 28.52
N PHE A 210 -7.21 -9.61 28.05
CA PHE A 210 -7.27 -10.91 28.72
C PHE A 210 -8.72 -11.30 29.06
N ASP A 211 -9.05 -11.40 30.35
CA ASP A 211 -10.34 -11.79 30.89
C ASP A 211 -11.29 -10.60 31.16
N LYS A 212 -10.89 -9.37 30.80
CA LYS A 212 -11.63 -8.15 31.15
C LYS A 212 -11.93 -7.30 29.94
N ILE A 213 -13.16 -6.80 29.89
CA ILE A 213 -13.55 -5.75 28.93
C ILE A 213 -13.23 -4.40 29.57
N LYS A 214 -12.54 -3.54 28.82
CA LYS A 214 -12.20 -2.17 29.23
C LYS A 214 -12.57 -1.19 28.13
N ASP A 215 -12.93 0.03 28.52
CA ASP A 215 -13.13 1.12 27.58
C ASP A 215 -11.78 1.74 27.20
N VAL A 216 -11.59 1.95 25.90
CA VAL A 216 -10.37 2.52 25.31
C VAL A 216 -10.73 3.58 24.28
N LYS A 217 -9.86 4.56 24.11
CA LYS A 217 -10.02 5.66 23.15
C LYS A 217 -8.76 5.75 22.30
N PRO A 218 -8.79 5.34 21.01
CA PRO A 218 -7.60 5.31 20.17
C PRO A 218 -6.93 6.67 20.07
N LYS A 219 -7.72 7.73 19.86
CA LYS A 219 -7.23 9.12 19.78
C LYS A 219 -6.48 9.63 21.03
N ASP A 220 -6.76 9.05 22.20
CA ASP A 220 -6.10 9.40 23.47
C ASP A 220 -4.95 8.43 23.80
N THR A 221 -4.65 7.47 22.91
CA THR A 221 -3.64 6.44 23.11
C THR A 221 -2.51 6.63 22.11
N LEU A 222 -1.26 6.48 22.55
CA LEU A 222 -0.13 6.45 21.64
C LEU A 222 -0.09 5.12 20.87
N PRO A 223 0.38 5.11 19.61
CA PRO A 223 0.75 3.87 18.92
C PRO A 223 1.80 3.09 19.72
N VAL A 224 1.81 1.77 19.58
CA VAL A 224 2.75 0.87 20.28
C VAL A 224 4.21 1.31 20.09
N GLU A 225 4.57 1.71 18.87
CA GLU A 225 5.92 2.11 18.47
C GLU A 225 6.37 3.42 19.12
N GLN A 226 5.43 4.22 19.61
CA GLN A 226 5.68 5.50 20.25
C GLN A 226 5.53 5.43 21.78
N ASN A 227 5.25 4.26 22.34
CA ASN A 227 5.04 4.14 23.76
C ASN A 227 6.36 4.33 24.55
N PRO A 228 6.40 5.24 25.57
CA PRO A 228 7.57 5.43 26.41
C PRO A 228 8.07 4.16 27.10
N THR A 229 7.17 3.29 27.57
CA THR A 229 7.52 2.00 28.20
C THR A 229 8.29 1.09 27.24
N GLY A 230 7.88 1.04 25.97
CA GLY A 230 8.58 0.26 24.96
C GLY A 230 9.98 0.78 24.72
N LYS A 231 10.15 2.11 24.67
CA LYS A 231 11.47 2.74 24.54
C LYS A 231 12.40 2.44 25.72
N LEU A 232 11.89 2.50 26.95
CA LEU A 232 12.68 2.21 28.15
C LEU A 232 13.19 0.76 28.17
N LEU A 233 12.35 -0.20 27.74
CA LEU A 233 12.77 -1.61 27.60
C LEU A 233 13.77 -1.80 26.47
N ALA A 234 13.60 -1.12 25.34
CA ALA A 234 14.52 -1.20 24.21
C ALA A 234 15.91 -0.65 24.58
N ASP A 235 15.98 0.49 25.27
CA ASP A 235 17.23 1.10 25.73
C ASP A 235 17.99 0.14 26.69
N GLU A 236 17.31 -0.47 27.66
CA GLU A 236 17.93 -1.44 28.57
C GLU A 236 18.32 -2.74 27.85
N LEU A 237 17.57 -3.15 26.81
CA LEU A 237 17.89 -4.32 26.00
C LEU A 237 19.18 -4.12 25.20
N ASP A 238 19.31 -2.96 24.57
CA ASP A 238 20.51 -2.53 23.84
C ASP A 238 21.73 -2.55 24.77
N ASP A 239 21.63 -1.90 25.95
CA ASP A 239 22.72 -1.83 26.93
C ASP A 239 23.17 -3.21 27.41
N ARG A 240 22.24 -4.14 27.63
CA ARG A 240 22.51 -5.45 28.21
C ARG A 240 23.03 -6.49 27.21
N LEU A 241 22.58 -6.41 25.95
CA LEU A 241 22.83 -7.45 24.95
C LEU A 241 23.59 -6.97 23.72
N PHE A 242 24.16 -5.76 23.74
CA PHE A 242 24.98 -5.23 22.64
C PHE A 242 26.07 -6.21 22.15
N GLN A 243 26.64 -7.01 23.07
CA GLN A 243 27.71 -7.99 22.76
C GLN A 243 27.18 -9.37 22.30
N ASN A 244 25.87 -9.61 22.31
CA ASN A 244 25.25 -10.88 21.89
C ASN A 244 24.07 -10.67 20.92
N PRO A 245 24.36 -10.41 19.63
CA PRO A 245 23.33 -10.07 18.63
C PRO A 245 22.24 -11.14 18.44
N SER A 246 22.59 -12.42 18.59
CA SER A 246 21.63 -13.52 18.43
C SER A 246 20.60 -13.53 19.57
N LEU A 247 21.06 -13.41 20.81
CA LEU A 247 20.17 -13.33 21.98
C LEU A 247 19.37 -12.03 21.97
N TYR A 248 19.98 -10.92 21.52
CA TYR A 248 19.30 -9.64 21.35
C TYR A 248 18.06 -9.76 20.46
N GLN A 249 18.17 -10.39 19.29
CA GLN A 249 17.03 -10.51 18.38
C GLN A 249 15.88 -11.34 18.96
N LEU A 250 16.20 -12.43 19.67
CA LEU A 250 15.19 -13.26 20.34
C LEU A 250 14.49 -12.49 21.46
N ALA A 251 15.27 -11.82 22.32
CA ALA A 251 14.75 -11.03 23.42
C ALA A 251 13.92 -9.84 22.93
N LYS A 252 14.34 -9.19 21.84
CA LYS A 252 13.57 -8.12 21.20
C LYS A 252 12.20 -8.59 20.74
N ASN A 253 12.13 -9.72 20.02
CA ASN A 253 10.85 -10.27 19.56
C ASN A 253 9.91 -10.61 20.74
N GLU A 254 10.46 -11.12 21.85
CA GLU A 254 9.68 -11.45 23.05
C GLU A 254 9.18 -10.18 23.76
N VAL A 255 10.02 -9.15 23.86
CA VAL A 255 9.64 -7.82 24.38
C VAL A 255 8.54 -7.20 23.53
N ASP A 256 8.68 -7.22 22.20
CA ASP A 256 7.68 -6.67 21.28
C ASP A 256 6.33 -7.40 21.43
N THR A 257 6.38 -8.74 21.54
CA THR A 257 5.18 -9.58 21.78
C THR A 257 4.52 -9.23 23.11
N LEU A 258 5.32 -9.09 24.17
CA LEU A 258 4.85 -8.72 25.50
C LEU A 258 4.19 -7.34 25.51
N LEU A 259 4.81 -6.35 24.88
CA LEU A 259 4.25 -5.00 24.77
C LEU A 259 2.92 -5.01 24.02
N LEU A 260 2.83 -5.74 22.90
CA LEU A 260 1.59 -5.88 22.15
C LEU A 260 0.49 -6.59 22.96
N MET A 261 0.83 -7.61 23.76
CA MET A 261 -0.12 -8.29 24.64
C MET A 261 -0.66 -7.38 25.75
N LEU A 262 0.18 -6.47 26.26
CA LEU A 262 -0.20 -5.51 27.28
C LEU A 262 -0.93 -4.29 26.72
N TYR A 263 -0.78 -4.01 25.43
CA TYR A 263 -1.39 -2.87 24.76
C TYR A 263 -2.92 -2.83 24.92
N PRO A 264 -3.54 -1.67 25.23
CA PRO A 264 -2.94 -0.33 25.44
C PRO A 264 -2.75 0.05 26.92
N PHE A 265 -2.40 -0.92 27.78
CA PHE A 265 -2.30 -0.74 29.23
C PHE A 265 -0.93 -1.12 29.80
N GLU A 266 0.10 -1.14 28.97
CA GLU A 266 1.48 -1.45 29.33
C GLU A 266 2.01 -0.55 30.44
N ASP A 267 1.63 0.74 30.45
CA ASP A 267 1.99 1.73 31.47
C ASP A 267 1.42 1.43 32.86
N LYS A 268 0.32 0.68 32.92
CA LYS A 268 -0.31 0.23 34.18
C LYS A 268 0.30 -1.06 34.72
N VAL A 269 1.11 -1.74 33.92
CA VAL A 269 1.70 -3.04 34.25
C VAL A 269 3.20 -2.94 34.47
N ILE A 270 3.90 -2.23 33.59
CA ILE A 270 5.34 -2.03 33.64
C ILE A 270 5.59 -0.66 34.26
N ILE A 271 5.98 -0.66 35.53
CA ILE A 271 6.24 0.57 36.28
C ILE A 271 7.66 1.06 35.92
N PRO A 272 7.84 2.37 35.61
CA PRO A 272 9.17 2.92 35.37
C PRO A 272 10.13 2.63 36.52
N GLY A 273 11.34 2.14 36.19
CA GLY A 273 12.34 1.67 37.15
C GLY A 273 12.37 0.14 37.34
N GLU A 274 11.43 -0.60 36.76
CA GLU A 274 11.40 -2.07 36.79
C GLU A 274 11.96 -2.74 35.52
N GLU A 275 12.48 -1.98 34.56
CA GLU A 275 12.89 -2.45 33.22
C GLU A 275 13.89 -3.62 33.31
N LYS A 276 14.88 -3.48 34.20
CA LYS A 276 15.89 -4.51 34.47
C LYS A 276 15.30 -5.82 34.94
N ALA A 277 14.25 -5.76 35.76
CA ALA A 277 13.59 -6.94 36.31
C ALA A 277 12.71 -7.62 35.26
N TRP A 278 12.01 -6.83 34.43
CA TRP A 278 11.27 -7.33 33.27
C TRP A 278 12.20 -8.05 32.28
N LEU A 279 13.30 -7.41 31.84
CA LEU A 279 14.24 -8.05 30.93
C LEU A 279 14.92 -9.27 31.55
N SER A 280 15.27 -9.24 32.84
CA SER A 280 15.82 -10.42 33.51
C SER A 280 14.84 -11.60 33.47
N SER A 281 13.55 -11.33 33.70
CA SER A 281 12.51 -12.36 33.68
C SER A 281 12.32 -12.95 32.28
N ILE A 282 12.27 -12.09 31.25
CA ILE A 282 12.17 -12.50 29.85
C ILE A 282 13.39 -13.34 29.44
N LEU A 283 14.60 -12.88 29.77
CA LEU A 283 15.84 -13.59 29.43
C LEU A 283 15.95 -14.93 30.14
N MET A 284 15.44 -15.05 31.37
CA MET A 284 15.38 -16.35 32.06
C MET A 284 14.47 -17.35 31.35
N THR A 285 13.40 -16.89 30.69
CA THR A 285 12.52 -17.76 29.88
C THR A 285 13.23 -18.23 28.61
N ILE A 286 13.96 -17.33 27.94
CA ILE A 286 14.64 -17.63 26.66
C ILE A 286 15.93 -18.46 26.88
N ASP A 287 16.75 -18.06 27.85
CA ASP A 287 18.00 -18.73 28.24
C ASP A 287 18.16 -18.73 29.78
N PRO A 288 17.72 -19.81 30.45
CA PRO A 288 17.84 -19.94 31.90
C PRO A 288 19.28 -19.88 32.44
N THR A 289 20.29 -20.07 31.59
CA THR A 289 21.71 -20.07 31.99
C THR A 289 22.32 -18.67 32.00
N PHE A 290 21.74 -17.72 31.26
CA PHE A 290 22.22 -16.35 31.13
C PHE A 290 22.20 -15.58 32.46
N GLU A 291 21.20 -15.82 33.32
CA GLU A 291 21.01 -15.11 34.60
C GLU A 291 21.26 -15.98 35.85
N ALA A 292 21.89 -17.14 35.71
CA ALA A 292 22.10 -18.10 36.79
C ALA A 292 22.85 -17.52 38.03
N GLY A 293 23.58 -16.41 37.87
CA GLY A 293 24.31 -15.71 38.93
C GLY A 293 23.52 -14.65 39.72
N LYS A 294 22.32 -14.23 39.27
CA LYS A 294 21.58 -13.08 39.86
C LYS A 294 20.27 -13.44 40.59
N ARG A 295 20.00 -14.74 40.81
CA ARG A 295 18.78 -15.25 41.48
C ARG A 295 18.45 -14.68 42.87
N LYS A 296 19.40 -14.01 43.55
CA LYS A 296 19.24 -13.58 44.96
C LYS A 296 18.42 -12.29 45.17
N GLU A 297 18.06 -11.55 44.12
CA GLU A 297 17.19 -10.35 44.24
C GLU A 297 15.70 -10.62 43.92
N ASN A 298 15.33 -11.86 43.58
CA ASN A 298 14.04 -12.21 42.95
C ASN A 298 12.80 -12.21 43.87
N GLU A 299 12.93 -12.08 45.19
CA GLU A 299 11.74 -12.02 46.07
C GLU A 299 10.90 -10.75 45.86
N LYS A 300 11.47 -9.69 45.27
CA LYS A 300 10.77 -8.42 45.03
C LYS A 300 9.92 -8.36 43.75
N PHE A 301 9.98 -9.37 42.88
CA PHE A 301 9.40 -9.28 41.52
C PHE A 301 8.30 -10.31 41.22
N GLY A 302 7.65 -10.84 42.25
CA GLY A 302 6.57 -11.81 42.10
C GLY A 302 5.37 -11.31 41.28
N HIS A 303 5.19 -10.00 41.06
CA HIS A 303 4.17 -9.49 40.12
C HIS A 303 4.59 -9.62 38.66
N ILE A 304 5.87 -9.43 38.33
CA ILE A 304 6.40 -9.54 36.97
C ILE A 304 6.26 -10.97 36.47
N LEU A 305 6.70 -11.95 37.27
CA LEU A 305 6.60 -13.37 36.93
C LEU A 305 5.14 -13.78 36.67
N ARG A 306 4.20 -13.33 37.52
CA ARG A 306 2.76 -13.58 37.32
C ARG A 306 2.25 -13.00 36.00
N TRP A 307 2.74 -11.85 35.57
CA TRP A 307 2.37 -11.28 34.29
C TRP A 307 2.97 -12.02 33.10
N VAL A 308 4.24 -12.41 33.17
CA VAL A 308 4.89 -13.22 32.13
C VAL A 308 4.15 -14.55 31.96
N GLU A 309 3.86 -15.26 33.06
CA GLU A 309 3.06 -16.49 33.05
C GLU A 309 1.65 -16.27 32.48
N LYS A 310 1.00 -15.13 32.84
CA LYS A 310 -0.32 -14.77 32.30
C LYS A 310 -0.26 -14.55 30.79
N ILE A 311 0.77 -13.89 30.28
CA ILE A 311 0.95 -13.65 28.84
C ILE A 311 1.18 -14.97 28.11
N HIS A 312 2.10 -15.81 28.59
CA HIS A 312 2.39 -17.10 27.95
C HIS A 312 1.16 -18.02 27.96
N SER A 313 0.44 -18.12 29.08
CA SER A 313 -0.78 -18.92 29.13
C SER A 313 -1.89 -18.43 28.19
N GLU A 314 -2.00 -17.12 27.99
CA GLU A 314 -2.95 -16.56 27.03
C GLU A 314 -2.53 -16.87 25.58
N LEU A 315 -1.24 -16.80 25.25
CA LEU A 315 -0.72 -17.15 23.92
C LEU A 315 -0.93 -18.63 23.59
N LEU A 316 -0.63 -19.53 24.54
CA LEU A 316 -0.83 -20.98 24.40
C LEU A 316 -2.29 -21.38 24.15
N ARG A 317 -3.25 -20.51 24.48
CA ARG A 317 -4.67 -20.74 24.25
C ARG A 317 -5.07 -20.74 22.77
N PHE A 318 -4.18 -20.25 21.91
CA PHE A 318 -4.38 -20.09 20.46
C PHE A 318 -3.41 -20.95 19.62
N GLU A 319 -2.66 -21.85 20.24
CA GLU A 319 -1.86 -22.90 19.57
C GLU A 319 -2.70 -24.16 19.30
#